data_AF-A0A5A7XS54-F1
#
_entry.id   AF-A0A5A7XS54-F1
#
_cell.length_a   1.000
_cell.length_b   1.000
_cell.length_c   1.000
_cell.angle_alpha   90.00
_cell.angle_beta   90.00
_cell.angle_gamma   90.00
#
_symmetry.space_group_name_H-M   'P 1'
#
loop_
_entity.id
_entity.type
_entity.pdbx_description
1 polymer ?
#
loop_
_entity_poly.entity_id
_entity_poly.type
_entity_poly.pdbx_seq_one_letter_code
_entity_poly.pdbx_strand_id
1 'polypeptide(L)'
;MLGALQLVRRETENTSLVRPAAAVTERAATPSPTDVAHTAYGDIGTWLIAPNGQIANYGGVPHDGKTVLETVNVIILDPNSTTAAESAARLDAAMTRAGFPAQPIHSIGFSGIIDGTTYGQQPAGFLQAFSDNFFLFPNDHGRVFGAAPAVTGTGYVWSGAFSTEQLNPANPFTHEYVSSDVARAELARRLVASGAATVVGMVPLGNAYDDGTFTTGDHDGYAVVLQLTPSVVAVLPTGGVLGAACGLVDDLPGPVARQFATAVCVVAAQVSNAFGLRSII
;
A
#
# COMPACT_ATOMS: atom_id res chain seq x y z
N MET A 1 -22.90 12.14 -10.28
CA MET A 1 -21.49 11.90 -9.90
C MET A 1 -20.67 11.35 -11.07
N LEU A 2 -20.67 12.03 -12.23
CA LEU A 2 -19.79 11.69 -13.37
C LEU A 2 -18.78 12.82 -13.66
N GLY A 3 -19.16 14.07 -13.34
CA GLY A 3 -18.33 15.24 -13.62
C GLY A 3 -17.09 15.39 -12.72
N ALA A 4 -17.11 14.87 -11.49
CA ALA A 4 -15.96 14.97 -10.57
C ALA A 4 -14.81 14.02 -10.96
N LEU A 5 -15.13 12.79 -11.42
CA LEU A 5 -14.12 11.86 -11.94
C LEU A 5 -13.44 12.39 -13.22
N GLN A 6 -14.20 13.04 -14.11
CA GLN A 6 -13.66 13.67 -15.32
C GLN A 6 -12.83 14.93 -15.04
N LEU A 7 -13.14 15.67 -13.97
CA LEU A 7 -12.36 16.85 -13.56
C LEU A 7 -11.02 16.43 -12.91
N VAL A 8 -11.01 15.34 -12.15
CA VAL A 8 -9.79 14.79 -11.51
C VAL A 8 -8.84 14.16 -12.53
N ARG A 9 -9.37 13.48 -13.57
CA ARG A 9 -8.55 13.06 -14.72
C ARG A 9 -7.86 14.24 -15.40
N ARG A 10 -8.51 15.42 -15.43
CA ARG A 10 -7.92 16.65 -15.98
C ARG A 10 -6.89 17.30 -15.07
N GLU A 11 -6.96 17.16 -13.74
CA GLU A 11 -5.97 17.73 -12.82
C GLU A 11 -4.68 16.87 -12.75
N THR A 12 -4.80 15.56 -12.90
CA THR A 12 -3.63 14.68 -13.10
C THR A 12 -3.05 14.79 -14.52
N GLU A 13 -3.84 15.21 -15.51
CA GLU A 13 -3.33 15.62 -16.84
C GLU A 13 -2.70 17.04 -16.81
N ASN A 14 -3.21 17.97 -16.00
CA ASN A 14 -2.69 19.35 -15.90
C ASN A 14 -1.40 19.47 -15.10
N THR A 15 -1.15 18.54 -14.18
CA THR A 15 0.19 18.32 -13.64
C THR A 15 0.84 17.30 -14.56
N SER A 16 1.33 17.74 -15.72
CA SER A 16 2.05 16.88 -16.67
C SER A 16 3.29 16.30 -15.98
N LEU A 17 3.11 15.22 -15.23
CA LEU A 17 4.17 14.28 -14.92
C LEU A 17 4.53 13.72 -16.28
N VAL A 18 5.56 14.29 -16.88
CA VAL A 18 6.12 13.82 -18.14
C VAL A 18 6.45 12.35 -17.93
N ARG A 19 5.60 11.47 -18.47
CA ARG A 19 5.85 10.04 -18.48
C ARG A 19 6.99 9.85 -19.48
N PRO A 20 8.20 9.45 -19.04
CA PRO A 20 9.21 9.05 -20.01
C PRO A 20 8.63 7.91 -20.84
N ALA A 21 8.82 7.96 -22.17
CA ALA A 21 8.29 6.95 -23.07
C ALA A 21 8.74 5.56 -22.58
N ALA A 22 7.77 4.67 -22.32
CA ALA A 22 8.08 3.28 -22.02
C ALA A 22 8.85 2.70 -23.22
N ALA A 23 9.98 2.06 -22.96
CA ALA A 23 10.58 1.20 -23.95
C ALA A 23 9.57 0.07 -24.21
N VAL A 24 9.07 -0.02 -25.44
CA VAL A 24 8.22 -1.12 -25.88
C VAL A 24 9.08 -2.38 -25.85
N THR A 25 8.97 -3.16 -24.78
CA THR A 25 9.61 -4.47 -24.70
C THR A 25 8.82 -5.47 -25.54
N GLU A 26 9.53 -6.19 -26.42
CA GLU A 26 9.02 -7.39 -27.08
C GLU A 26 8.30 -8.29 -26.07
N ARG A 27 7.21 -8.95 -26.51
CA ARG A 27 6.34 -9.86 -25.76
C ARG A 27 6.90 -10.20 -24.39
N ALA A 28 6.41 -9.48 -23.37
CA ALA A 28 6.94 -9.54 -22.01
C ALA A 28 7.24 -10.99 -21.63
N ALA A 29 8.47 -11.25 -21.20
CA ALA A 29 8.83 -12.54 -20.62
C ALA A 29 7.81 -12.89 -19.53
N THR A 30 7.51 -14.19 -19.37
CA THR A 30 6.58 -14.64 -18.32
C THR A 30 7.00 -14.03 -16.98
N PRO A 31 6.10 -13.32 -16.27
CA PRO A 31 6.43 -12.66 -15.01
C PRO A 31 7.06 -13.62 -14.00
N SER A 32 8.13 -13.17 -13.35
CA SER A 32 8.82 -13.88 -12.28
C SER A 32 8.76 -13.08 -10.97
N PRO A 33 8.59 -13.75 -9.81
CA PRO A 33 8.68 -13.10 -8.49
C PRO A 33 10.00 -12.33 -8.25
N THR A 34 11.03 -12.61 -9.04
CA THR A 34 12.36 -11.98 -8.93
C THR A 34 12.59 -10.86 -9.94
N ASP A 35 11.58 -10.49 -10.74
CA ASP A 35 11.71 -9.39 -11.68
C ASP A 35 11.99 -8.08 -10.95
N VAL A 36 12.96 -7.33 -11.46
CA VAL A 36 13.37 -6.04 -10.92
C VAL A 36 13.49 -5.01 -12.04
N ALA A 37 13.13 -3.78 -11.73
CA ALA A 37 13.39 -2.62 -12.57
C ALA A 37 14.56 -1.82 -11.99
N HIS A 38 15.53 -1.49 -12.84
CA HIS A 38 16.66 -0.63 -12.46
C HIS A 38 16.23 0.84 -12.48
N THR A 39 16.23 1.49 -11.32
CA THR A 39 15.77 2.88 -11.18
C THR A 39 16.81 3.79 -10.53
N ALA A 40 16.59 5.10 -10.57
CA ALA A 40 17.40 6.06 -9.82
C ALA A 40 17.27 5.91 -8.28
N TYR A 41 16.31 5.10 -7.81
CA TYR A 41 16.00 4.88 -6.40
C TYR A 41 16.42 3.47 -5.92
N GLY A 42 17.17 2.74 -6.75
CA GLY A 42 17.57 1.34 -6.50
C GLY A 42 16.92 0.37 -7.49
N ASP A 43 17.25 -0.90 -7.34
CA ASP A 43 16.61 -2.00 -8.04
C ASP A 43 15.30 -2.35 -7.33
N ILE A 44 14.17 -2.05 -7.98
CA ILE A 44 12.85 -2.20 -7.38
C ILE A 44 12.21 -3.48 -7.92
N GLY A 45 11.87 -4.41 -7.03
CA GLY A 45 11.03 -5.56 -7.36
C GLY A 45 9.69 -5.10 -7.91
N THR A 46 9.26 -5.70 -9.01
CA THR A 46 8.10 -5.21 -9.78
C THR A 46 6.76 -5.75 -9.28
N TRP A 47 6.77 -6.73 -8.38
CA TRP A 47 5.61 -7.51 -7.98
C TRP A 47 5.41 -7.50 -6.46
N LEU A 48 4.14 -7.60 -6.05
CA LEU A 48 3.80 -7.98 -4.69
C LEU A 48 4.07 -9.48 -4.50
N ILE A 49 4.84 -9.85 -3.49
CA ILE A 49 5.22 -11.24 -3.25
C ILE A 49 4.36 -11.82 -2.12
N ALA A 50 3.62 -12.89 -2.43
CA ALA A 50 2.80 -13.61 -1.47
C ALA A 50 3.65 -14.47 -0.51
N PRO A 51 3.09 -14.93 0.64
CA PRO A 51 3.83 -15.73 1.62
C PRO A 51 4.45 -17.04 1.07
N ASN A 52 3.96 -17.53 -0.05
CA ASN A 52 4.49 -18.71 -0.75
C ASN A 52 5.65 -18.38 -1.73
N GLY A 53 6.11 -17.13 -1.77
CA GLY A 53 7.18 -16.66 -2.65
C GLY A 53 6.76 -16.46 -4.11
N GLN A 54 5.49 -16.59 -4.45
CA GLN A 54 4.97 -16.32 -5.79
C GLN A 54 4.48 -14.88 -5.91
N ILE A 55 4.26 -14.42 -7.14
CA ILE A 55 3.54 -13.17 -7.40
C ILE A 55 2.13 -13.33 -6.81
N ALA A 56 1.73 -12.35 -6.00
CA ALA A 56 0.40 -12.33 -5.40
C ALA A 56 -0.66 -12.19 -6.49
N ASN A 57 -1.77 -12.92 -6.32
CA ASN A 57 -2.74 -13.17 -7.37
C ASN A 57 -4.18 -12.77 -7.00
N TYR A 58 -4.32 -11.78 -6.11
CA TYR A 58 -5.62 -11.30 -5.63
C TYR A 58 -6.48 -12.40 -4.97
N GLY A 59 -5.83 -13.31 -4.24
CA GLY A 59 -6.50 -14.47 -3.64
C GLY A 59 -7.08 -15.46 -4.66
N GLY A 60 -6.68 -15.36 -5.94
CA GLY A 60 -7.19 -16.17 -7.04
C GLY A 60 -8.54 -15.71 -7.60
N VAL A 61 -9.06 -14.56 -7.17
CA VAL A 61 -10.31 -14.01 -7.72
C VAL A 61 -10.03 -13.49 -9.14
N PRO A 62 -10.75 -13.99 -10.17
CA PRO A 62 -10.49 -13.59 -11.55
C PRO A 62 -11.06 -12.20 -11.85
N HIS A 63 -10.40 -11.48 -12.75
CA HIS A 63 -10.87 -10.24 -13.37
C HIS A 63 -10.96 -10.47 -14.89
N ASP A 64 -12.13 -10.25 -15.48
CA ASP A 64 -12.40 -10.54 -16.90
C ASP A 64 -11.94 -11.94 -17.36
N GLY A 65 -12.09 -12.93 -16.48
CA GLY A 65 -11.73 -14.33 -16.73
C GLY A 65 -10.23 -14.64 -16.62
N LYS A 66 -9.40 -13.69 -16.20
CA LYS A 66 -7.94 -13.83 -16.04
C LYS A 66 -7.53 -13.71 -14.57
N THR A 67 -6.39 -14.28 -14.23
CA THR A 67 -5.76 -14.09 -12.90
C THR A 67 -5.07 -12.74 -12.84
N VAL A 68 -5.41 -11.92 -11.84
CA VAL A 68 -4.76 -10.62 -11.62
C VAL A 68 -3.42 -10.82 -10.93
N LEU A 69 -2.33 -10.29 -11.48
CA LEU A 69 -1.02 -10.21 -10.83
C LEU A 69 -0.87 -8.87 -10.13
N GLU A 70 -0.56 -8.88 -8.84
CA GLU A 70 -0.46 -7.66 -8.03
C GLU A 70 0.90 -6.97 -8.21
N THR A 71 0.88 -5.72 -8.68
CA THR A 71 2.05 -4.95 -9.11
C THR A 71 2.51 -3.95 -8.06
N VAL A 72 3.83 -3.76 -7.95
CA VAL A 72 4.37 -2.54 -7.33
C VAL A 72 4.04 -1.35 -8.22
N ASN A 73 3.43 -0.32 -7.65
CA ASN A 73 2.96 0.86 -8.37
C ASN A 73 3.20 2.19 -7.61
N VAL A 74 3.92 2.13 -6.49
CA VAL A 74 4.30 3.30 -5.69
C VAL A 74 5.75 3.14 -5.22
N ILE A 75 6.51 4.23 -5.24
CA ILE A 75 7.80 4.37 -4.55
C ILE A 75 7.70 5.57 -3.60
N ILE A 76 8.11 5.39 -2.35
CA ILE A 76 8.13 6.46 -1.34
C ILE A 76 9.58 6.70 -0.90
N LEU A 77 10.00 7.96 -0.96
CA LEU A 77 11.31 8.42 -0.51
C LEU A 77 11.18 9.12 0.83
N ASP A 78 12.05 8.77 1.77
CA ASP A 78 12.15 9.43 3.07
C ASP A 78 13.60 9.90 3.31
N PRO A 79 13.97 11.08 2.79
CA PRO A 79 15.33 11.58 2.88
C PRO A 79 15.71 12.08 4.28
N ASN A 80 14.74 12.19 5.20
CA ASN A 80 14.92 12.86 6.48
C ASN A 80 15.17 11.89 7.64
N SER A 81 14.84 10.61 7.49
CA SER A 81 15.08 9.61 8.53
C SER A 81 16.55 9.20 8.61
N THR A 82 17.00 8.99 9.84
CA THR A 82 18.34 8.49 10.14
C THR A 82 18.35 7.01 10.53
N THR A 83 17.17 6.43 10.80
CA THR A 83 17.00 5.01 11.11
C THR A 83 15.80 4.41 10.37
N ALA A 84 15.82 3.10 10.13
CA ALA A 84 14.72 2.40 9.47
C ALA A 84 13.43 2.44 10.32
N ALA A 85 13.57 2.41 11.65
CA ALA A 85 12.45 2.53 12.58
C ALA A 85 11.81 3.93 12.56
N GLU A 86 12.63 4.98 12.48
CA GLU A 86 12.15 6.34 12.27
C GLU A 86 11.40 6.46 10.94
N SER A 87 11.95 5.87 9.87
CA SER A 87 11.32 5.89 8.56
C SER A 87 9.97 5.17 8.53
N ALA A 88 9.88 4.01 9.20
CA ALA A 88 8.63 3.28 9.33
C ALA A 88 7.57 4.10 10.09
N ALA A 89 7.97 4.78 11.17
CA ALA A 89 7.07 5.64 11.93
C ALA A 89 6.64 6.90 11.17
N ARG A 90 7.52 7.49 10.34
CA ARG A 90 7.15 8.60 9.44
C ARG A 90 6.19 8.13 8.36
N LEU A 91 6.42 6.96 7.77
CA LEU A 91 5.53 6.37 6.79
C LEU A 91 4.13 6.18 7.37
N ASP A 92 4.02 5.55 8.54
CA ASP A 92 2.73 5.35 9.22
C ASP A 92 2.01 6.68 9.52
N ALA A 93 2.75 7.68 10.01
CA ALA A 93 2.22 9.01 10.25
C ALA A 93 1.75 9.70 8.95
N ALA A 94 2.48 9.55 7.85
CA ALA A 94 2.11 10.09 6.53
C ALA A 94 0.85 9.41 5.98
N MET A 95 0.79 8.08 6.04
CA MET A 95 -0.35 7.28 5.59
C MET A 95 -1.61 7.61 6.39
N THR A 96 -1.50 7.65 7.73
CA THR A 96 -2.60 8.05 8.61
C THR A 96 -3.08 9.48 8.30
N ARG A 97 -2.17 10.43 8.12
CA ARG A 97 -2.52 11.83 7.78
C ARG A 97 -3.20 11.94 6.41
N ALA A 98 -2.83 11.07 5.47
CA ALA A 98 -3.48 10.97 4.16
C ALA A 98 -4.81 10.22 4.19
N GLY A 99 -5.26 9.73 5.35
CA GLY A 99 -6.50 8.97 5.47
C GLY A 99 -6.38 7.53 4.96
N PHE A 100 -5.17 6.97 4.94
CA PHE A 100 -4.89 5.55 4.73
C PHE A 100 -4.28 4.94 6.01
N PRO A 101 -4.97 4.96 7.17
CA PRO A 101 -4.43 4.34 8.38
C PRO A 101 -4.27 2.82 8.22
N ALA A 102 -3.56 2.20 9.15
CA ALA A 102 -3.54 0.74 9.26
C ALA A 102 -4.96 0.23 9.62
N GLN A 103 -5.59 -0.48 8.69
CA GLN A 103 -6.91 -1.09 8.85
C GLN A 103 -6.77 -2.60 9.02
N PRO A 104 -7.49 -3.23 9.98
CA PRO A 104 -7.46 -4.66 10.20
C PRO A 104 -8.33 -5.42 9.18
N ILE A 105 -8.36 -6.75 9.29
CA ILE A 105 -9.09 -7.69 8.40
C ILE A 105 -8.52 -7.67 6.97
N HIS A 106 -7.19 -7.77 6.88
CA HIS A 106 -6.47 -7.96 5.63
C HIS A 106 -5.55 -9.16 5.73
N SER A 107 -5.30 -9.82 4.59
CA SER A 107 -4.29 -10.88 4.49
C SER A 107 -2.89 -10.34 4.80
N ILE A 108 -2.02 -11.20 5.35
CA ILE A 108 -0.68 -10.85 5.84
C ILE A 108 0.42 -11.73 5.26
N GLY A 109 1.67 -11.33 5.52
CA GLY A 109 2.86 -12.09 5.16
C GLY A 109 3.40 -11.76 3.78
N PHE A 110 2.94 -10.66 3.18
CA PHE A 110 3.44 -10.19 1.91
C PHE A 110 4.80 -9.53 2.06
N SER A 111 5.53 -9.50 0.95
CA SER A 111 6.82 -8.86 0.86
C SER A 111 7.04 -8.18 -0.50
N GLY A 112 8.06 -7.34 -0.55
CA GLY A 112 8.58 -6.72 -1.76
C GLY A 112 10.10 -6.77 -1.77
N ILE A 113 10.71 -6.51 -2.92
CA ILE A 113 12.16 -6.58 -3.11
C ILE A 113 12.69 -5.17 -3.41
N ILE A 114 13.77 -4.78 -2.72
CA ILE A 114 14.56 -3.57 -3.03
C ILE A 114 16.03 -3.95 -2.94
N ASP A 115 16.83 -3.68 -3.97
CA ASP A 115 18.26 -3.99 -4.06
C ASP A 115 18.58 -5.46 -3.71
N GLY A 116 17.76 -6.38 -4.21
CA GLY A 116 17.87 -7.82 -3.96
C GLY A 116 17.50 -8.27 -2.54
N THR A 117 17.13 -7.34 -1.65
CA THR A 117 16.70 -7.64 -0.28
C THR A 117 15.18 -7.73 -0.21
N THR A 118 14.67 -8.78 0.43
CA THR A 118 13.24 -8.95 0.69
C THR A 118 12.83 -8.21 1.96
N TYR A 119 11.83 -7.34 1.85
CA TYR A 119 11.24 -6.59 2.96
C TYR A 119 9.81 -7.05 3.21
N GLY A 120 9.49 -7.34 4.47
CA GLY A 120 8.12 -7.64 4.89
C GLY A 120 7.20 -6.42 4.79
N GLN A 121 5.90 -6.67 4.70
CA GLN A 121 4.91 -5.60 4.60
C GLN A 121 4.91 -4.65 5.80
N GLN A 122 4.57 -3.39 5.51
CA GLN A 122 3.98 -2.43 6.41
C GLN A 122 2.55 -2.10 5.92
N PRO A 123 1.59 -1.86 6.84
CA PRO A 123 1.74 -1.95 8.30
C PRO A 123 2.00 -3.39 8.75
N ALA A 124 2.83 -3.54 9.79
CA ALA A 124 3.28 -4.84 10.30
C ALA A 124 2.34 -5.44 11.38
N GLY A 125 1.23 -4.77 11.71
CA GLY A 125 0.28 -5.27 12.69
C GLY A 125 -0.56 -6.45 12.20
N PHE A 126 -1.19 -7.14 13.14
CA PHE A 126 -1.95 -8.36 12.86
C PHE A 126 -3.16 -8.08 11.96
N LEU A 127 -3.20 -8.78 10.81
CA LEU A 127 -4.25 -8.65 9.79
C LEU A 127 -4.40 -7.24 9.24
N GLN A 128 -3.31 -6.48 9.08
CA GLN A 128 -3.38 -5.09 8.65
C GLN A 128 -2.90 -4.86 7.20
N ALA A 129 -3.51 -3.85 6.58
CA ALA A 129 -3.02 -3.16 5.39
C ALA A 129 -3.29 -1.65 5.56
N PHE A 130 -2.65 -0.80 4.76
CA PHE A 130 -3.07 0.59 4.67
C PHE A 130 -4.32 0.66 3.80
N SER A 131 -5.42 1.23 4.29
CA SER A 131 -6.66 1.35 3.52
C SER A 131 -7.41 2.61 3.90
N ASP A 132 -8.09 3.18 2.91
CA ASP A 132 -8.84 4.42 3.05
C ASP A 132 -10.29 4.23 3.52
N ASN A 133 -10.74 2.98 3.64
CA ASN A 133 -12.07 2.62 4.10
C ASN A 133 -12.08 1.23 4.77
N PHE A 134 -13.17 0.87 5.42
CA PHE A 134 -13.30 -0.45 6.04
C PHE A 134 -13.53 -1.54 4.99
N PHE A 135 -13.00 -2.75 5.21
CA PHE A 135 -12.94 -3.83 4.22
C PHE A 135 -14.30 -4.17 3.57
N LEU A 136 -15.41 -4.03 4.30
CA LEU A 136 -16.76 -4.30 3.76
C LEU A 136 -17.22 -3.33 2.66
N PHE A 137 -16.52 -2.23 2.46
CA PHE A 137 -16.86 -1.19 1.50
C PHE A 137 -15.78 -1.09 0.42
N PRO A 138 -16.13 -0.54 -0.76
CA PRO A 138 -15.12 -0.17 -1.74
C PRO A 138 -14.04 0.71 -1.10
N ASN A 139 -12.80 0.33 -1.33
CA ASN A 139 -11.66 0.94 -0.67
C ASN A 139 -10.41 0.87 -1.56
N ASP A 140 -9.57 1.87 -1.42
CA ASP A 140 -8.20 1.84 -1.94
C ASP A 140 -7.30 1.34 -0.82
N HIS A 141 -6.64 0.21 -1.04
CA HIS A 141 -5.71 -0.34 -0.06
C HIS A 141 -4.38 -0.71 -0.68
N GLY A 142 -3.38 -0.87 0.17
CA GLY A 142 -2.10 -1.39 -0.23
C GLY A 142 -1.19 -1.75 0.92
N ARG A 143 -0.03 -2.25 0.53
CA ARG A 143 1.07 -2.66 1.40
C ARG A 143 2.34 -2.03 0.88
N VAL A 144 3.24 -1.70 1.79
CA VAL A 144 4.53 -1.08 1.47
C VAL A 144 5.68 -1.88 2.07
N PHE A 145 6.85 -1.83 1.42
CA PHE A 145 8.00 -2.69 1.71
C PHE A 145 9.25 -1.83 1.82
N GLY A 146 10.02 -2.04 2.90
CA GLY A 146 11.17 -1.22 3.27
C GLY A 146 11.37 -1.27 4.80
N ALA A 147 12.09 -0.33 5.42
CA ALA A 147 12.80 0.80 4.83
C ALA A 147 14.15 0.33 4.24
N ALA A 148 14.34 0.46 2.93
CA ALA A 148 15.64 0.19 2.29
C ALA A 148 16.52 1.44 2.35
N PRO A 149 17.82 1.35 2.69
CA PRO A 149 18.71 2.51 2.60
C PRO A 149 18.69 3.10 1.18
N ALA A 150 18.55 4.42 1.06
CA ALA A 150 18.57 5.04 -0.26
C ALA A 150 19.95 4.92 -0.93
N VAL A 151 19.98 4.81 -2.26
CA VAL A 151 21.21 4.73 -3.07
C VAL A 151 22.16 5.92 -2.83
N THR A 152 21.63 7.07 -2.41
CA THR A 152 22.40 8.27 -2.03
C THR A 152 23.16 8.12 -0.71
N GLY A 153 22.92 7.06 0.04
CA GLY A 153 23.44 6.84 1.40
C GLY A 153 22.75 7.69 2.48
N THR A 154 21.72 8.45 2.13
CA THR A 154 20.95 9.28 3.08
C THR A 154 19.47 8.99 2.98
N GLY A 155 18.85 8.66 4.11
CA GLY A 155 17.42 8.35 4.17
C GLY A 155 17.08 6.96 3.63
N TYR A 156 15.80 6.78 3.30
CA TYR A 156 15.24 5.47 2.96
C TYR A 156 14.32 5.52 1.75
N VAL A 157 14.16 4.36 1.12
CA VAL A 157 13.25 4.09 0.01
C VAL A 157 12.29 2.98 0.43
N TRP A 158 11.05 3.11 -0.02
CA TRP A 158 9.99 2.13 0.11
C TRP A 158 9.38 1.85 -1.25
N SER A 159 8.95 0.62 -1.49
CA SER A 159 8.07 0.26 -2.61
C SER A 159 6.67 -0.05 -2.08
N GLY A 160 5.64 0.05 -2.91
CA GLY A 160 4.27 -0.20 -2.52
C GLY A 160 3.41 -0.75 -3.64
N ALA A 161 2.46 -1.61 -3.28
CA ALA A 161 1.46 -2.18 -4.16
C ALA A 161 0.07 -1.77 -3.64
N PHE A 162 -0.66 -1.00 -4.44
CA PHE A 162 -1.98 -0.47 -4.11
C PHE A 162 -3.01 -0.82 -5.18
N SER A 163 -4.22 -1.14 -4.75
CA SER A 163 -5.35 -1.40 -5.64
C SER A 163 -6.66 -0.97 -5.00
N THR A 164 -7.58 -0.53 -5.84
CA THR A 164 -8.99 -0.35 -5.53
C THR A 164 -9.61 -1.73 -5.54
N GLU A 165 -10.37 -2.00 -4.50
CA GLU A 165 -11.06 -3.26 -4.30
C GLU A 165 -12.51 -3.03 -3.91
N GLN A 166 -13.33 -4.05 -4.13
CA GLN A 166 -14.70 -4.06 -3.65
C GLN A 166 -15.09 -5.46 -3.18
N LEU A 167 -16.10 -5.53 -2.31
CA LEU A 167 -16.63 -6.80 -1.82
C LEU A 167 -17.13 -7.66 -2.98
N ASN A 168 -16.69 -8.92 -3.03
CA ASN A 168 -17.17 -9.89 -4.01
C ASN A 168 -18.62 -10.28 -3.67
N PRO A 169 -19.61 -9.99 -4.55
CA PRO A 169 -21.01 -10.32 -4.27
C PRO A 169 -21.30 -11.82 -4.18
N ALA A 170 -20.48 -12.66 -4.83
CA ALA A 170 -20.59 -14.11 -4.80
C ALA A 170 -19.89 -14.74 -3.58
N ASN A 171 -18.92 -14.05 -2.98
CA ASN A 171 -18.23 -14.49 -1.77
C ASN A 171 -17.85 -13.28 -0.88
N PRO A 172 -18.66 -12.93 0.14
CA PRO A 172 -18.44 -11.75 0.98
C PRO A 172 -17.23 -11.87 1.93
N PHE A 173 -16.42 -12.92 1.79
CA PHE A 173 -15.13 -13.07 2.48
C PHE A 173 -13.93 -12.77 1.57
N THR A 174 -14.18 -12.38 0.32
CA THR A 174 -13.14 -12.02 -0.66
C THR A 174 -13.47 -10.70 -1.32
N HIS A 175 -12.44 -10.05 -1.86
CA HIS A 175 -12.59 -8.85 -2.65
C HIS A 175 -12.25 -9.12 -4.11
N GLU A 176 -12.82 -8.30 -4.98
CA GLU A 176 -12.56 -8.30 -6.42
C GLU A 176 -11.69 -7.08 -6.75
N TYR A 177 -10.75 -7.30 -7.66
CA TYR A 177 -9.93 -6.24 -8.21
C TYR A 177 -10.78 -5.26 -9.02
N VAL A 178 -10.57 -3.96 -8.78
CA VAL A 178 -11.20 -2.88 -9.55
C VAL A 178 -10.18 -2.10 -10.37
N SER A 179 -9.11 -1.58 -9.75
CA SER A 179 -8.14 -0.72 -10.43
C SER A 179 -6.85 -0.53 -9.64
N SER A 180 -5.70 -0.62 -10.30
CA SER A 180 -4.41 -0.22 -9.72
C SER A 180 -4.17 1.28 -9.91
N ASP A 181 -4.62 1.82 -11.04
CA ASP A 181 -4.39 3.22 -11.41
C ASP A 181 -5.16 4.20 -10.52
N VAL A 182 -6.42 3.87 -10.17
CA VAL A 182 -7.25 4.69 -9.28
C VAL A 182 -6.64 4.74 -7.88
N ALA A 183 -6.33 3.60 -7.27
CA ALA A 183 -5.73 3.58 -5.93
C ALA A 183 -4.37 4.28 -5.87
N ARG A 184 -3.51 4.08 -6.89
CA ARG A 184 -2.23 4.80 -6.99
C ARG A 184 -2.44 6.31 -7.06
N ALA A 185 -3.37 6.77 -7.88
CA ALA A 185 -3.67 8.19 -8.04
C ALA A 185 -4.29 8.78 -6.77
N GLU A 186 -5.21 8.07 -6.11
CA GLU A 186 -5.86 8.52 -4.89
C GLU A 186 -4.86 8.62 -3.73
N LEU A 187 -4.00 7.61 -3.56
CA LEU A 187 -2.92 7.64 -2.56
C LEU A 187 -2.03 8.87 -2.76
N ALA A 188 -1.52 9.06 -3.98
CA ALA A 188 -0.66 10.21 -4.31
C ALA A 188 -1.38 11.53 -4.04
N ARG A 189 -2.64 11.65 -4.46
CA ARG A 189 -3.46 12.85 -4.26
C ARG A 189 -3.65 13.15 -2.78
N ARG A 190 -3.99 12.17 -1.94
CA ARG A 190 -4.21 12.38 -0.50
C ARG A 190 -2.92 12.67 0.27
N LEU A 191 -1.81 12.01 -0.07
CA LEU A 191 -0.51 12.32 0.52
C LEU A 191 -0.05 13.75 0.19
N VAL A 192 -0.29 14.22 -1.03
CA VAL A 192 0.00 15.62 -1.41
C VAL A 192 -0.97 16.60 -0.74
N ALA A 193 -2.27 16.33 -0.79
CA ALA A 193 -3.28 17.23 -0.22
C ALA A 193 -3.14 17.40 1.30
N SER A 194 -2.64 16.37 2.01
CA SER A 194 -2.34 16.44 3.44
C SER A 194 -1.00 17.10 3.77
N GLY A 195 -0.21 17.48 2.76
CA GLY A 195 1.15 17.99 2.92
C GLY A 195 2.17 16.94 3.39
N ALA A 196 1.79 15.66 3.43
CA ALA A 196 2.65 14.57 3.88
C ALA A 196 3.72 14.21 2.85
N ALA A 197 3.45 14.38 1.56
CA ALA A 197 4.41 14.12 0.49
C ALA A 197 4.34 15.14 -0.66
N THR A 198 5.36 15.14 -1.50
CA THR A 198 5.37 15.79 -2.82
C THR A 198 5.57 14.73 -3.90
N VAL A 199 4.94 14.91 -5.06
CA VAL A 199 5.23 14.05 -6.22
C VAL A 199 6.58 14.45 -6.81
N VAL A 200 7.46 13.46 -6.99
CA VAL A 200 8.77 13.61 -7.62
C VAL A 200 8.70 13.25 -9.11
N GLY A 201 7.88 12.27 -9.47
CA GLY A 201 7.74 11.84 -10.86
C GLY A 201 7.03 10.49 -10.99
N MET A 202 7.14 9.92 -12.19
CA MET A 202 6.75 8.55 -12.50
C MET A 202 7.99 7.79 -12.97
N VAL A 203 8.15 6.53 -12.58
CA VAL A 203 9.23 5.66 -13.05
C VAL A 203 8.65 4.43 -13.74
N PRO A 204 9.14 4.04 -14.93
CA PRO A 204 8.72 2.80 -15.55
C PRO A 204 9.26 1.62 -14.75
N LEU A 205 8.38 0.70 -14.38
CA LEU A 205 8.75 -0.59 -13.78
C LEU A 205 8.56 -1.76 -14.77
N GLY A 206 7.93 -1.53 -15.92
CA GLY A 206 7.78 -2.55 -16.97
C GLY A 206 6.85 -3.70 -16.57
N ASN A 207 5.97 -3.47 -15.61
CA ASN A 207 5.12 -4.48 -14.98
C ASN A 207 3.64 -4.34 -15.37
N ALA A 208 3.36 -3.79 -16.55
CA ALA A 208 2.08 -3.99 -17.21
C ALA A 208 2.12 -5.32 -17.97
N TYR A 209 1.20 -6.22 -17.68
CA TYR A 209 1.17 -7.55 -18.29
C TYR A 209 -0.27 -7.95 -18.62
N ASP A 210 -0.49 -8.46 -19.83
CA ASP A 210 -1.78 -9.02 -20.23
C ASP A 210 -1.59 -10.12 -21.27
N ASP A 211 -2.04 -11.33 -20.96
CA ASP A 211 -2.09 -12.45 -21.89
C ASP A 211 -3.44 -13.18 -21.81
N GLY A 212 -3.51 -14.43 -22.31
CA GLY A 212 -4.75 -15.21 -22.27
C GLY A 212 -5.11 -15.79 -20.89
N THR A 213 -4.26 -15.63 -19.88
CA THR A 213 -4.37 -16.27 -18.56
C THR A 213 -4.16 -15.29 -17.41
N PHE A 214 -3.21 -14.36 -17.54
CA PHE A 214 -2.86 -13.38 -16.52
C PHE A 214 -3.08 -11.95 -17.01
N THR A 215 -3.35 -11.06 -16.09
CA THR A 215 -3.48 -9.62 -16.33
C THR A 215 -2.98 -8.82 -15.14
N THR A 216 -2.56 -7.58 -15.33
CA THR A 216 -2.34 -6.60 -14.26
C THR A 216 -3.49 -5.59 -14.17
N GLY A 217 -4.62 -5.90 -14.83
CA GLY A 217 -5.78 -5.03 -14.89
C GLY A 217 -5.47 -3.75 -15.67
N ASP A 218 -5.77 -2.60 -15.07
CA ASP A 218 -5.53 -1.29 -15.69
C ASP A 218 -4.14 -0.71 -15.42
N HIS A 219 -3.27 -1.43 -14.70
CA HIS A 219 -1.95 -0.94 -14.34
C HIS A 219 -1.10 -0.63 -15.58
N ASP A 220 -0.57 0.59 -15.65
CA ASP A 220 0.13 1.11 -16.83
C ASP A 220 1.64 0.81 -16.87
N GLY A 221 2.17 0.04 -15.92
CA GLY A 221 3.57 -0.35 -15.87
C GLY A 221 4.50 0.66 -15.21
N TYR A 222 3.96 1.69 -14.55
CA TYR A 222 4.73 2.70 -13.84
C TYR A 222 4.48 2.69 -12.32
N ALA A 223 5.44 3.17 -11.57
CA ALA A 223 5.23 3.62 -10.20
C ALA A 223 5.21 5.14 -10.10
N VAL A 224 4.32 5.69 -9.27
CA VAL A 224 4.42 7.08 -8.82
C VAL A 224 5.50 7.18 -7.76
N VAL A 225 6.33 8.22 -7.84
CA VAL A 225 7.39 8.49 -6.85
C VAL A 225 6.96 9.65 -5.98
N LEU A 226 6.87 9.40 -4.68
CA LEU A 226 6.44 10.35 -3.66
C LEU A 226 7.59 10.58 -2.68
N GLN A 227 7.88 11.82 -2.33
CA GLN A 227 8.87 12.14 -1.31
C GLN A 227 8.17 12.67 -0.07
N LEU A 228 8.40 12.04 1.09
CA LEU A 228 7.88 12.50 2.37
C LEU A 228 8.44 13.89 2.70
N THR A 229 7.58 14.79 3.13
CA THR A 229 7.99 16.14 3.52
C THR A 229 8.62 16.14 4.92
N PRO A 230 9.48 17.12 5.24
CA PRO A 230 10.01 17.27 6.60
C PRO A 230 8.92 17.47 7.68
N SER A 231 7.71 17.90 7.28
CA SER A 231 6.57 18.12 8.19
C SER A 231 5.94 16.83 8.73
N VAL A 232 6.26 15.69 8.14
CA VAL A 232 5.91 14.38 8.69
C VAL A 232 6.86 14.11 9.85
N VAL A 233 6.32 14.04 11.06
CA VAL A 233 7.09 13.77 12.26
C VAL A 233 6.82 12.32 12.67
N ALA A 234 7.87 11.56 12.93
CA ALA A 234 7.76 10.20 13.45
C ALA A 234 7.03 10.24 14.80
N VAL A 235 5.91 9.52 14.89
CA VAL A 235 5.32 9.19 16.19
C VAL A 235 5.84 7.81 16.57
N LEU A 236 7.00 7.78 17.19
CA LEU A 236 7.48 6.53 17.78
C LEU A 236 6.52 6.17 18.92
N PRO A 237 6.17 4.87 19.09
CA PRO A 237 5.41 4.45 20.26
C PRO A 237 6.27 4.72 21.50
N THR A 238 6.06 5.87 22.14
CA THR A 238 6.48 6.10 23.51
C THR A 238 5.74 5.06 24.34
N GLY A 239 6.45 4.21 25.10
CA GLY A 239 5.81 3.28 26.02
C GLY A 239 4.79 4.03 26.89
N GLY A 240 3.52 3.90 26.55
CA GLY A 240 2.49 4.85 26.98
C GLY A 240 1.11 4.40 26.52
N VAL A 241 0.33 4.01 27.53
CA VAL A 241 -1.08 3.61 27.60
C VAL A 241 -1.94 4.06 26.41
N LEU A 242 -2.51 3.09 25.69
CA LEU A 242 -3.55 3.30 24.70
C LEU A 242 -4.82 3.82 25.41
N GLY A 243 -5.25 5.03 25.04
CA GLY A 243 -6.33 5.75 25.69
C GLY A 243 -7.74 5.19 25.42
N ALA A 244 -8.51 5.14 26.51
CA ALA A 244 -9.96 5.32 26.69
C ALA A 244 -11.01 4.49 25.91
N ALA A 245 -10.71 3.90 24.75
CA ALA A 245 -11.69 3.08 24.02
C ALA A 245 -11.59 1.58 24.33
N CYS A 246 -10.42 1.14 24.77
CA CYS A 246 -10.16 -0.22 25.20
C CYS A 246 -9.68 -0.12 26.66
N GLY A 247 -10.48 -0.59 27.61
CA GLY A 247 -10.06 -0.68 29.02
C GLY A 247 -8.71 -1.40 29.17
N LEU A 248 -8.07 -1.25 30.34
CA LEU A 248 -6.71 -1.71 30.63
C LEU A 248 -6.38 -3.10 30.01
N VAL A 249 -5.71 -3.09 28.85
CA VAL A 249 -5.08 -4.28 28.24
C VAL A 249 -3.73 -4.60 28.90
N ASP A 250 -3.33 -3.81 29.90
CA ASP A 250 -2.04 -3.90 30.58
C ASP A 250 -1.89 -5.18 31.42
N ASP A 251 -3.00 -5.81 31.82
CA ASP A 251 -3.01 -7.04 32.64
C ASP A 251 -2.81 -8.33 31.84
N LEU A 252 -2.69 -8.27 30.51
CA LEU A 252 -2.48 -9.46 29.68
C LEU A 252 -0.99 -9.88 29.64
N PRO A 253 -0.68 -11.18 29.84
CA PRO A 253 0.69 -11.66 29.87
C PRO A 253 1.32 -11.67 28.48
N GLY A 254 2.40 -10.90 28.32
CA GLY A 254 3.27 -10.93 27.15
C GLY A 254 2.86 -10.02 25.99
N PRO A 255 3.82 -9.61 25.14
CA PRO A 255 3.59 -8.65 24.04
C PRO A 255 2.59 -9.17 23.00
N VAL A 256 2.56 -10.49 22.78
CA VAL A 256 1.68 -11.13 21.82
C VAL A 256 0.22 -11.09 22.28
N ALA A 257 -0.07 -11.42 23.55
CA ALA A 257 -1.44 -11.38 24.09
C ALA A 257 -2.01 -9.96 24.09
N ARG A 258 -1.17 -8.96 24.39
CA ARG A 258 -1.54 -7.54 24.30
C ARG A 258 -1.85 -7.13 22.86
N GLN A 259 -1.00 -7.47 21.90
CA GLN A 259 -1.26 -7.20 20.48
C GLN A 259 -2.55 -7.85 19.98
N PHE A 260 -2.82 -9.10 20.35
CA PHE A 260 -4.06 -9.78 19.99
C PHE A 260 -5.29 -9.10 20.60
N ALA A 261 -5.29 -8.78 21.90
CA ALA A 261 -6.43 -8.14 22.54
C ALA A 261 -6.68 -6.72 22.01
N THR A 262 -5.62 -5.95 21.77
CA THR A 262 -5.72 -4.65 21.11
C THR A 262 -6.29 -4.78 19.71
N ALA A 263 -5.82 -5.75 18.91
CA ALA A 263 -6.33 -5.98 17.56
C ALA A 263 -7.82 -6.35 17.57
N VAL A 264 -8.25 -7.25 18.47
CA VAL A 264 -9.66 -7.62 18.63
C VAL A 264 -10.52 -6.41 19.03
N CYS A 265 -10.04 -5.58 19.96
CA CYS A 265 -10.76 -4.40 20.42
C CYS A 265 -10.89 -3.34 19.32
N VAL A 266 -9.81 -3.06 18.57
CA VAL A 266 -9.82 -2.15 17.42
C VAL A 266 -10.75 -2.65 16.33
N VAL A 267 -10.69 -3.93 15.99
CA VAL A 267 -11.61 -4.57 15.03
C VAL A 267 -13.06 -4.38 15.48
N ALA A 268 -13.39 -4.65 16.74
CA ALA A 268 -14.75 -4.55 17.23
C ALA A 268 -15.28 -3.11 17.28
N ALA A 269 -14.44 -2.14 17.63
CA ALA A 269 -14.77 -0.72 17.58
C ALA A 269 -15.03 -0.26 16.13
N GLN A 270 -14.22 -0.72 15.17
CA GLN A 270 -14.38 -0.39 13.76
C GLN A 270 -15.60 -1.06 13.12
N VAL A 271 -15.87 -2.32 13.44
CA VAL A 271 -17.11 -3.02 13.05
C VAL A 271 -18.30 -2.25 13.60
N SER A 272 -18.27 -1.85 14.87
CA SER A 272 -19.36 -1.10 15.49
C SER A 272 -19.59 0.26 14.79
N ASN A 273 -18.52 1.00 14.51
CA ASN A 273 -18.60 2.25 13.74
C ASN A 273 -19.12 2.04 12.32
N ALA A 274 -18.63 1.01 11.60
CA ALA A 274 -19.04 0.69 10.23
C ALA A 274 -20.54 0.36 10.14
N PHE A 275 -21.10 -0.26 11.17
CA PHE A 275 -22.52 -0.63 11.23
C PHE A 275 -23.39 0.37 12.02
N GLY A 276 -22.84 1.51 12.45
CA GLY A 276 -23.56 2.50 13.27
C GLY A 276 -24.06 1.95 14.62
N LEU A 277 -23.43 0.88 15.12
CA LEU A 277 -23.72 0.27 16.41
C LEU A 277 -23.01 1.08 17.50
N ARG A 278 -23.66 1.30 18.65
CA ARG A 278 -22.94 1.78 19.84
C ARG A 278 -21.96 0.68 20.26
N SER A 279 -20.67 1.01 20.36
CA SER A 279 -19.65 0.08 20.88
C SER A 279 -20.14 -0.54 22.19
N ILE A 280 -20.21 -1.87 22.25
CA ILE A 280 -20.56 -2.66 23.45
C ILE A 280 -19.27 -3.19 24.10
N ILE A 281 -18.22 -2.37 24.14
CA ILE A 281 -16.94 -2.68 24.80
C ILE A 281 -16.66 -1.61 25.84
#